data_AF-A0A844X454-F1
#
_entry.id   AF-A0A844X454-F1
#
_cell.length_a   1.000
_cell.length_b   1.000
_cell.length_c   1.000
_cell.angle_alpha   90.00
_cell.angle_beta   90.00
_cell.angle_gamma   90.00
#
_symmetry.space_group_name_H-M   'P 1'
#
loop_
_entity.id
_entity.type
_entity.pdbx_description
1 polymer ?
#
loop_
_entity_poly.entity_id
_entity_poly.type
_entity_poly.pdbx_seq_one_letter_code
_entity_poly.pdbx_strand_id
1 'polypeptide(L)'
;MGRDNDGNEVVYGFVLQKWFVNRGNKLDNNFNQASWCNSIGYRMPQVKDLTNAVCSNRWSGWWCRGAVASTPSSTGNYFTRRIGMGFFTEWGDMRGYGGKVNFSGYTHYWTSDYDLNRYRQFIVKSNLGSVYAYEPNESLSGLCVFP
;
A
#
# COMPACT_ATOMS: atom_id res chain seq x y z
N MET A 1 5.11 20.76 -22.57
CA MET A 1 6.11 20.16 -23.49
C MET A 1 7.47 20.41 -22.87
N GLY A 2 8.24 19.35 -22.61
CA GLY A 2 9.64 19.50 -22.20
C GLY A 2 10.50 19.68 -23.44
N ARG A 3 11.68 20.29 -23.31
CA ARG A 3 12.71 20.24 -24.35
C ARG A 3 13.98 19.64 -23.76
N ASP A 4 14.69 18.84 -24.55
CA ASP A 4 16.02 18.39 -24.16
C ASP A 4 17.08 19.49 -24.35
N ASN A 5 18.34 19.19 -24.03
CA ASN A 5 19.43 20.15 -24.14
C ASN A 5 19.72 20.57 -25.60
N ASP A 6 19.24 19.80 -26.58
CA ASP A 6 19.41 20.05 -28.01
C ASP A 6 18.19 20.77 -28.62
N GLY A 7 17.19 21.11 -27.79
CA GLY A 7 15.98 21.84 -28.18
C GLY A 7 14.89 20.96 -28.78
N ASN A 8 15.05 19.64 -28.79
CA ASN A 8 14.05 18.69 -29.27
C ASN A 8 12.89 18.60 -28.30
N GLU A 9 11.68 18.47 -28.83
CA GLU A 9 10.48 18.34 -28.02
C GLU A 9 10.39 16.95 -27.37
N VAL A 10 10.21 16.95 -26.05
CA VAL A 10 9.96 15.75 -25.25
C VAL A 10 8.51 15.76 -24.76
N VAL A 11 7.75 14.77 -25.20
CA VAL A 11 6.36 14.55 -24.81
C VAL A 11 6.31 13.41 -23.79
N TYR A 12 5.74 13.71 -22.62
CA TYR A 12 5.52 12.72 -21.57
C TYR A 12 4.03 12.34 -21.53
N GLY A 13 3.76 11.04 -21.45
CA GLY A 13 2.42 10.49 -21.25
C GLY A 13 2.44 9.44 -20.14
N PHE A 14 1.31 9.32 -19.42
CA PHE A 14 1.10 8.25 -18.45
C PHE A 14 -0.33 7.72 -18.58
N VAL A 15 -0.52 6.46 -18.20
CA VAL A 15 -1.83 5.82 -18.14
C VAL A 15 -2.15 5.55 -16.68
N LEU A 16 -3.30 6.04 -16.22
CA LEU A 16 -3.81 5.72 -14.90
C LEU A 16 -4.24 4.27 -14.84
N GLN A 17 -3.55 3.48 -14.01
CA GLN A 17 -3.85 2.06 -13.84
C GLN A 17 -4.85 1.79 -12.71
N LYS A 18 -4.72 2.52 -11.59
CA LYS A 18 -5.54 2.34 -10.38
C LYS A 18 -5.76 3.67 -9.68
N TRP A 19 -6.90 3.76 -9.00
CA TRP A 19 -7.26 4.89 -8.15
C TRP A 19 -7.30 4.46 -6.69
N PHE A 20 -6.69 5.28 -5.82
CA PHE A 20 -6.64 5.03 -4.39
C PHE A 20 -7.23 6.20 -3.60
N VAL A 21 -7.96 5.89 -2.54
CA VAL A 21 -8.60 6.87 -1.66
C VAL A 21 -8.16 6.64 -0.22
N ASN A 22 -7.52 7.62 0.39
CA ASN A 22 -7.07 7.59 1.79
C ASN A 22 -8.17 8.13 2.72
N ARG A 23 -8.45 7.43 3.83
CA ARG A 23 -9.43 7.89 4.84
C ARG A 23 -8.90 9.01 5.74
N GLY A 24 -7.63 9.40 5.56
CA GLY A 24 -7.00 10.47 6.34
C GLY A 24 -6.80 10.05 7.80
N ASN A 25 -7.23 10.91 8.74
CA ASN A 25 -6.97 10.71 10.17
C ASN A 25 -7.98 9.77 10.86
N LYS A 26 -8.92 9.19 10.12
CA LYS A 26 -9.90 8.25 10.68
C LYS A 26 -9.30 6.84 10.76
N LEU A 27 -8.87 6.49 11.97
CA LEU A 27 -8.51 5.13 12.33
C LEU A 27 -9.76 4.33 12.69
N ASP A 28 -9.73 3.05 12.37
CA ASP A 28 -10.80 2.11 12.68
C ASP A 28 -10.29 0.66 12.52
N ASN A 29 -11.11 -0.29 12.95
CA ASN A 29 -10.84 -1.71 12.77
C ASN A 29 -10.95 -2.13 11.29
N ASN A 30 -10.38 -3.29 10.96
CA ASN A 30 -10.31 -3.79 9.58
C ASN A 30 -11.70 -3.86 8.92
N PHE A 31 -12.71 -4.37 9.63
CA PHE A 31 -14.06 -4.53 9.11
C PHE A 31 -14.74 -3.19 8.79
N ASN A 32 -14.60 -2.20 9.68
CA ASN A 32 -15.16 -0.86 9.49
C ASN A 32 -14.45 -0.09 8.36
N GLN A 33 -13.14 -0.28 8.20
CA GLN A 33 -12.40 0.28 7.07
C GLN A 33 -12.85 -0.36 5.75
N ALA A 34 -13.05 -1.67 5.73
CA ALA A 34 -13.54 -2.38 4.55
C ALA A 34 -14.98 -1.97 4.19
N SER A 35 -15.86 -1.85 5.19
CA SER A 35 -17.22 -1.35 5.03
C SER A 35 -17.26 0.06 4.45
N TRP A 36 -16.38 0.96 4.93
CA TRP A 36 -16.26 2.29 4.37
C TRP A 36 -15.83 2.28 2.91
N CYS A 37 -14.83 1.46 2.53
CA CYS A 37 -14.45 1.31 1.13
C CYS A 37 -15.63 0.87 0.26
N ASN A 38 -16.37 -0.16 0.71
CA ASN A 38 -17.53 -0.66 -0.02
C ASN A 38 -18.62 0.42 -0.16
N SER A 39 -18.85 1.24 0.87
CA SER A 39 -19.86 2.31 0.84
C SER A 39 -19.58 3.41 -0.18
N ILE A 40 -18.32 3.58 -0.60
CA ILE A 40 -17.92 4.55 -1.63
C ILE A 40 -17.72 3.92 -3.01
N GLY A 41 -18.03 2.63 -3.18
CA GLY A 41 -17.87 1.89 -4.44
C GLY A 41 -16.45 1.39 -4.71
N TYR A 42 -15.60 1.30 -3.67
CA TYR A 42 -14.23 0.83 -3.74
C TYR A 42 -14.09 -0.46 -2.93
N ARG A 43 -12.93 -1.12 -3.01
CA ARG A 43 -12.57 -2.23 -2.13
C ARG A 43 -11.37 -1.87 -1.25
N MET A 44 -11.23 -2.59 -0.14
CA MET A 44 -9.98 -2.58 0.60
C MET A 44 -8.85 -3.17 -0.29
N PRO A 45 -7.65 -2.59 -0.29
CA PRO A 45 -6.54 -3.10 -1.09
C PRO A 45 -6.05 -4.44 -0.56
N GLN A 46 -5.47 -5.23 -1.47
CA GLN A 46 -4.63 -6.37 -1.12
C GLN A 46 -3.18 -5.92 -0.92
N VAL A 47 -2.35 -6.74 -0.27
CA VAL A 47 -0.91 -6.52 -0.08
C VAL A 47 -0.24 -6.24 -1.44
N LYS A 48 -0.58 -7.00 -2.48
CA LYS A 48 -0.09 -6.79 -3.86
C LYS A 48 -0.49 -5.47 -4.49
N ASP A 49 -1.56 -4.82 -4.03
CA ASP A 49 -1.95 -3.50 -4.52
C ASP A 49 -1.04 -2.41 -3.94
N LEU A 50 -0.30 -2.69 -2.87
CA LEU A 50 0.43 -1.68 -2.09
C LEU A 50 1.94 -1.85 -2.15
N THR A 51 2.46 -3.09 -2.14
CA THR A 51 3.89 -3.35 -2.00
C THR A 51 4.37 -4.53 -2.85
N ASN A 52 5.66 -4.53 -3.20
CA ASN A 52 6.39 -5.70 -3.70
C ASN A 52 7.33 -6.32 -2.65
N ALA A 53 7.17 -5.96 -1.37
CA ALA A 53 7.94 -6.51 -0.26
C ALA A 53 7.80 -8.04 -0.16
N VAL A 54 8.89 -8.71 0.23
CA VAL A 54 8.90 -10.17 0.42
C VAL A 54 9.24 -10.54 1.86
N CYS A 55 8.48 -11.48 2.40
CA CYS A 55 8.74 -12.07 3.70
C CYS A 55 9.78 -13.21 3.58
N SER A 56 11.05 -12.87 3.35
CA SER A 56 12.12 -13.87 3.14
C SER A 56 13.40 -13.55 3.91
N ASN A 57 14.25 -14.59 4.05
CA ASN A 57 15.57 -14.50 4.69
C ASN A 57 15.48 -13.89 6.11
N ARG A 58 16.43 -13.02 6.45
CA ARG A 58 16.49 -12.29 7.74
C ARG A 58 15.29 -11.36 8.00
N TRP A 59 14.47 -11.10 6.98
CA TRP A 59 13.28 -10.24 7.06
C TRP A 59 11.99 -11.02 7.18
N SER A 60 12.08 -12.35 7.28
CA SER A 60 10.93 -13.23 7.45
C SER A 60 10.59 -13.43 8.92
N GLY A 61 9.30 -13.58 9.19
CA GLY A 61 8.79 -13.87 10.52
C GLY A 61 7.32 -14.23 10.46
N TRP A 62 6.75 -14.64 11.59
CA TRP A 62 5.33 -14.99 11.66
C TRP A 62 4.42 -13.82 11.26
N TRP A 63 4.89 -12.57 11.42
CA TRP A 63 4.13 -11.36 11.13
C TRP A 63 3.95 -11.08 9.63
N CYS A 64 4.69 -11.72 8.71
CA CYS A 64 4.53 -11.47 7.27
C CYS A 64 4.39 -12.76 6.45
N ARG A 65 4.55 -13.93 7.08
CA ARG A 65 4.58 -15.21 6.38
C ARG A 65 3.20 -15.51 5.80
N GLY A 66 3.14 -15.80 4.51
CA GLY A 66 1.89 -16.07 3.78
C GLY A 66 1.32 -14.87 3.03
N ALA A 67 1.84 -13.66 3.27
CA ALA A 67 1.41 -12.49 2.51
C ALA A 67 1.87 -12.57 1.05
N VAL A 68 0.98 -12.24 0.12
CA VAL A 68 1.24 -12.23 -1.33
C VAL A 68 1.33 -10.80 -1.83
N ALA A 69 2.54 -10.37 -2.16
CA ALA A 69 2.86 -9.04 -2.66
C ALA A 69 2.94 -8.99 -4.20
N SER A 70 3.16 -7.80 -4.75
CA SER A 70 3.39 -7.62 -6.20
C SER A 70 4.71 -8.24 -6.65
N THR A 71 4.81 -8.58 -7.94
CA THR A 71 6.00 -9.16 -8.56
C THR A 71 6.55 -8.27 -9.68
N PRO A 72 7.89 -8.13 -9.84
CA PRO A 72 8.93 -8.85 -9.10
C PRO A 72 9.10 -8.37 -7.66
N SER A 73 9.37 -9.32 -6.78
CA SER A 73 9.59 -9.10 -5.36
C SER A 73 10.87 -8.29 -5.10
N SER A 74 10.88 -7.54 -4.01
CA SER A 74 12.08 -6.92 -3.48
C SER A 74 13.01 -7.96 -2.82
N THR A 75 14.12 -7.49 -2.24
CA THR A 75 15.11 -8.35 -1.57
C THR A 75 14.80 -8.62 -0.08
N GLY A 76 13.70 -8.09 0.44
CA GLY A 76 13.32 -8.24 1.85
C GLY A 76 11.96 -7.64 2.16
N ASN A 77 11.62 -7.51 3.44
CA ASN A 77 10.31 -7.00 3.85
C ASN A 77 10.26 -5.46 3.81
N TYR A 78 10.50 -4.90 2.63
CA TYR A 78 10.46 -3.48 2.29
C TYR A 78 10.24 -3.35 0.78
N PHE A 79 9.63 -2.27 0.31
CA PHE A 79 9.47 -2.05 -1.13
C PHE A 79 10.81 -1.76 -1.80
N THR A 80 10.90 -2.00 -3.10
CA THR A 80 11.95 -1.42 -3.95
C THR A 80 11.29 -0.54 -5.01
N ARG A 81 11.62 0.75 -5.04
CA ARG A 81 10.94 1.77 -5.86
C ARG A 81 10.87 1.35 -7.34
N ARG A 82 9.68 0.98 -7.81
CA ARG A 82 9.41 0.49 -9.18
C ARG A 82 7.97 0.80 -9.58
N ILE A 83 7.77 1.19 -10.83
CA ILE A 83 6.45 1.47 -11.41
C ILE A 83 5.67 0.17 -11.60
N GLY A 84 4.37 0.19 -11.31
CA GLY A 84 3.46 -0.95 -11.49
C GLY A 84 3.51 -1.98 -10.38
N MET A 85 4.23 -1.72 -9.29
CA MET A 85 4.56 -2.71 -8.25
C MET A 85 3.84 -2.49 -6.92
N GLY A 86 2.68 -1.84 -7.00
CA GLY A 86 1.87 -1.43 -5.86
C GLY A 86 2.07 0.04 -5.51
N PHE A 87 1.05 0.64 -4.87
CA PHE A 87 0.97 2.07 -4.64
C PHE A 87 2.15 2.63 -3.84
N PHE A 88 2.49 2.03 -2.69
CA PHE A 88 3.63 2.50 -1.91
C PHE A 88 4.97 2.20 -2.60
N THR A 89 5.05 1.13 -3.39
CA THR A 89 6.23 0.83 -4.21
C THR A 89 6.45 1.85 -5.32
N GLU A 90 5.39 2.43 -5.89
CA GLU A 90 5.45 3.37 -7.02
C GLU A 90 5.52 4.84 -6.55
N TRP A 91 4.91 5.18 -5.43
CA TRP A 91 4.89 6.55 -4.90
C TRP A 91 5.85 6.79 -3.72
N GLY A 92 6.30 5.75 -3.04
CA GLY A 92 7.38 5.80 -2.06
C GLY A 92 6.88 6.05 -0.64
N ASP A 93 7.66 6.79 0.16
CA ASP A 93 7.29 7.08 1.54
C ASP A 93 6.14 8.08 1.61
N MET A 94 4.97 7.59 2.01
CA MET A 94 3.76 8.40 2.06
C MET A 94 3.81 9.55 3.09
N ARG A 95 4.78 9.58 4.02
CA ARG A 95 4.94 10.70 4.97
C ARG A 95 5.21 12.02 4.27
N GLY A 96 5.79 12.00 3.06
CA GLY A 96 5.94 13.18 2.21
C GLY A 96 4.64 13.73 1.63
N TYR A 97 3.53 12.98 1.75
CA TYR A 97 2.22 13.29 1.18
C TYR A 97 1.22 13.73 2.27
N GLY A 98 1.69 14.33 3.36
CA GLY A 98 0.87 14.80 4.48
C GLY A 98 -0.06 15.98 4.18
N GLY A 99 0.08 16.64 3.02
CA GLY A 99 -0.73 17.79 2.62
C GLY A 99 -2.16 17.40 2.19
N LYS A 100 -2.55 17.72 0.95
CA LYS A 100 -3.95 17.56 0.47
C LYS A 100 -4.50 16.13 0.53
N VAL A 101 -3.64 15.11 0.48
CA VAL A 101 -4.03 13.68 0.53
C VAL A 101 -3.90 13.06 1.93
N ASN A 102 -3.54 13.87 2.93
CA ASN A 102 -3.60 13.58 4.36
C ASN A 102 -2.98 12.24 4.81
N PHE A 103 -1.77 11.91 4.34
CA PHE A 103 -0.96 10.80 4.86
C PHE A 103 -0.18 11.19 6.14
N SER A 104 -0.75 12.04 7.00
CA SER A 104 -0.04 12.75 8.08
C SER A 104 -0.01 12.04 9.45
N GLY A 105 -0.81 10.99 9.63
CA GLY A 105 -0.97 10.29 10.92
C GLY A 105 -0.20 8.97 11.02
N TYR A 106 -0.91 7.87 10.77
CA TYR A 106 -0.42 6.51 10.98
C TYR A 106 0.09 5.89 9.68
N THR A 107 1.19 5.14 9.79
CA THR A 107 1.84 4.48 8.65
C THR A 107 1.31 3.07 8.38
N HIS A 108 0.46 2.50 9.25
CA HIS A 108 -0.02 1.13 9.10
C HIS A 108 -1.39 1.14 8.40
N TYR A 109 -1.45 0.55 7.20
CA TYR A 109 -2.67 0.52 6.40
C TYR A 109 -3.20 -0.89 6.29
N TRP A 110 -4.49 -1.05 6.57
CA TRP A 110 -5.19 -2.32 6.43
C TRP A 110 -5.17 -2.85 5.01
N THR A 111 -5.07 -4.18 4.89
CA THR A 111 -5.37 -4.90 3.66
C THR A 111 -6.47 -5.93 3.91
N SER A 112 -7.06 -6.44 2.83
CA SER A 112 -8.06 -7.51 2.90
C SER A 112 -7.45 -8.91 3.02
N ASP A 113 -6.13 -9.06 2.89
CA ASP A 113 -5.46 -10.34 3.00
C ASP A 113 -5.25 -10.72 4.48
N TYR A 114 -5.45 -11.98 4.82
CA TYR A 114 -5.42 -12.48 6.20
C TYR A 114 -4.60 -13.76 6.35
N ASP A 115 -3.95 -13.93 7.50
CA ASP A 115 -3.31 -15.18 7.91
C ASP A 115 -4.35 -16.10 8.56
N LEU A 116 -4.84 -17.07 7.78
CA LEU A 116 -5.78 -18.12 8.22
C LEU A 116 -5.33 -18.87 9.47
N ASN A 117 -4.02 -19.07 9.67
CA ASN A 117 -3.52 -19.87 10.78
C ASN A 117 -3.53 -19.11 12.11
N ARG A 118 -3.53 -17.77 12.05
CA ARG A 118 -3.40 -16.90 13.24
C ARG A 118 -4.59 -15.99 13.44
N TYR A 119 -5.58 -16.00 12.55
CA TYR A 119 -6.74 -15.13 12.58
C TYR A 119 -6.37 -13.63 12.58
N ARG A 120 -5.30 -13.28 11.86
CA ARG A 120 -4.76 -11.90 11.78
C ARG A 120 -4.90 -11.33 10.39
N GLN A 121 -5.02 -10.01 10.31
CA GLN A 121 -5.09 -9.27 9.06
C GLN A 121 -3.71 -8.72 8.68
N PHE A 122 -3.34 -8.83 7.42
CA PHE A 122 -2.12 -8.21 6.92
C PHE A 122 -2.31 -6.71 6.78
N ILE A 123 -1.25 -5.98 7.09
CA ILE A 123 -1.12 -4.55 6.90
C ILE A 123 0.13 -4.25 6.10
N VAL A 124 0.18 -3.09 5.46
CA VAL A 124 1.37 -2.59 4.80
C VAL A 124 1.74 -1.23 5.39
N LYS A 125 3.03 -1.06 5.72
CA LYS A 125 3.56 0.22 6.18
C LYS A 125 3.78 1.16 5.00
N SER A 126 3.13 2.33 5.01
CA SER A 126 3.18 3.29 3.91
C SER A 126 4.53 4.00 3.74
N ASN A 127 5.43 3.91 4.73
CA ASN A 127 6.75 4.54 4.68
C ASN A 127 7.87 3.61 4.17
N LEU A 128 7.70 2.29 4.30
CA LEU A 128 8.71 1.28 3.97
C LEU A 128 8.20 0.16 3.05
N GLY A 129 6.89 0.02 2.88
CA GLY A 129 6.27 -1.09 2.17
C GLY A 129 6.31 -2.42 2.92
N SER A 130 6.76 -2.43 4.17
CA SER A 130 6.86 -3.64 4.99
C SER A 130 5.48 -4.20 5.34
N VAL A 131 5.36 -5.53 5.27
CA VAL A 131 4.16 -6.26 5.63
C VAL A 131 4.24 -6.74 7.08
N TYR A 132 3.14 -6.58 7.82
CA TYR A 132 2.95 -7.14 9.16
C TYR A 132 1.54 -7.73 9.29
N ALA A 133 1.28 -8.45 10.38
CA ALA A 133 0.00 -9.06 10.69
C ALA A 133 -0.47 -8.58 12.07
N TYR A 134 -1.69 -8.05 12.13
CA TYR A 134 -2.29 -7.46 13.32
C TYR A 134 -3.65 -8.08 13.63
N GLU A 135 -4.09 -7.93 14.88
CA GLU A 135 -5.45 -8.33 15.27
C GLU A 135 -6.47 -7.43 14.52
N PRO A 136 -7.54 -7.99 13.93
CA PRO A 136 -8.45 -7.25 13.07
C PRO A 136 -9.23 -6.13 13.79
N ASN A 137 -9.27 -6.16 15.12
CA ASN A 137 -9.94 -5.17 15.98
C ASN A 137 -9.08 -3.92 16.28
N GLU A 138 -7.80 -3.92 15.92
CA GLU A 138 -6.89 -2.78 16.11
C GLU A 138 -7.35 -1.55 15.33
N SER A 139 -7.05 -0.34 15.82
CA SER A 139 -7.44 0.90 15.14
C SER A 139 -6.30 1.42 14.26
N LEU A 140 -6.35 1.12 12.95
CA LEU A 140 -5.32 1.52 11.97
C LEU A 140 -5.90 2.30 10.78
N SER A 141 -5.04 2.80 9.91
CA SER A 141 -5.41 3.62 8.75
C SER A 141 -6.15 2.81 7.68
N GLY A 142 -7.09 3.49 7.01
CA GLY A 142 -7.85 2.95 5.88
C GLY A 142 -7.39 3.51 4.56
N LEU A 143 -7.19 2.63 3.58
CA LEU A 143 -6.99 2.97 2.17
C LEU A 143 -7.97 2.13 1.36
N CYS A 144 -8.52 2.70 0.30
CA CYS A 144 -9.36 1.99 -0.65
C CYS A 144 -8.73 2.03 -2.03
N VAL A 145 -9.02 1.02 -2.84
CA VAL A 145 -8.61 0.93 -4.24
C VAL A 145 -9.83 0.65 -5.10
N PHE A 146 -9.88 1.30 -6.27
CA PHE A 146 -10.94 1.02 -7.25
C PHE A 146 -10.84 -0.46 -7.69
N PRO A 147 -11.97 -1.18 -7.84
CA PRO A 147 -11.98 -2.63 -8.06
C PRO A 147 -11.00 -3.14 -9.11
#